data_AF-A0A2E4YVT0-F1
#
_entry.id   AF-A0A2E4YVT0-F1
#
_cell.length_a   1.000
_cell.length_b   1.000
_cell.length_c   1.000
_cell.angle_alpha   90.00
_cell.angle_beta   90.00
_cell.angle_gamma   90.00
#
_symmetry.space_group_name_H-M   'P 1'
#
loop_
_entity.id
_entity.type
_entity.pdbx_description
1 polymer ?
#
loop_
_entity_poly.entity_id
_entity_poly.type
_entity_poly.pdbx_seq_one_letter_code
_entity_poly.pdbx_strand_id
1 'polypeptide(L)'
;MSAESIDTITRLSEHIAGLEQLIEVVIRRSKAGFDHRAQSNVVRMLERKGYAINTPELRPRILAAAGVLALELGYITTDDAPRLPTGLTVDERQLAQVVSHLNQLADKMAGDNEEEVIEDSQFEKEAKLHEQSETMSRLRTKLDSADRLMRRLQGNDDNH
;
A
#
# COMPACT_ATOMS: atom_id res chain seq x y z
N MET A 1 -22.48 -2.91 -6.67
CA MET A 1 -21.49 -3.98 -6.39
C MET A 1 -22.23 -5.15 -5.79
N SER A 2 -22.02 -6.35 -6.30
CA SER A 2 -22.63 -7.56 -5.72
C SER A 2 -22.03 -7.90 -4.34
N ALA A 3 -22.78 -8.61 -3.50
CA ALA A 3 -22.29 -9.10 -2.21
C ALA A 3 -21.03 -10.00 -2.38
N GLU A 4 -21.01 -10.81 -3.43
CA GLU A 4 -19.86 -11.64 -3.82
C GLU A 4 -18.62 -10.81 -4.19
N SER A 5 -18.82 -9.66 -4.84
CA SER A 5 -17.73 -8.72 -5.16
C SER A 5 -17.16 -8.07 -3.91
N ILE A 6 -18.02 -7.76 -2.93
CA ILE A 6 -17.60 -7.20 -1.63
C ILE A 6 -16.80 -8.23 -0.85
N ASP A 7 -17.29 -9.47 -0.73
CA ASP A 7 -16.56 -10.57 -0.09
C ASP A 7 -15.17 -10.79 -0.72
N THR A 8 -15.11 -10.79 -2.06
CA THR A 8 -13.83 -10.94 -2.78
C THR A 8 -12.86 -9.81 -2.44
N ILE A 9 -13.33 -8.57 -2.35
CA ILE A 9 -12.49 -7.43 -1.96
C ILE A 9 -12.07 -7.55 -0.50
N THR A 10 -12.97 -7.87 0.42
CA THR A 10 -12.64 -8.05 1.85
C THR A 10 -11.55 -9.10 2.04
N ARG A 11 -11.70 -10.26 1.39
CA ARG A 11 -10.68 -11.33 1.42
C ARG A 11 -9.38 -10.96 0.75
N LEU A 12 -9.37 -10.03 -0.21
CA LEU A 12 -8.13 -9.50 -0.78
C LEU A 12 -7.46 -8.50 0.17
N SER A 13 -8.26 -7.66 0.84
CA SER A 13 -7.79 -6.69 1.83
C SER A 13 -7.20 -7.35 3.08
N GLU A 14 -7.81 -8.42 3.59
CA GLU A 14 -7.27 -9.21 4.71
C GLU A 14 -5.92 -9.86 4.36
N HIS A 15 -5.65 -10.09 3.09
CA HIS A 15 -4.44 -10.72 2.57
C HIS A 15 -3.57 -9.77 1.74
N ILE A 16 -3.53 -8.48 2.11
CA ILE A 16 -2.86 -7.43 1.32
C ILE A 16 -1.37 -7.68 1.11
N ALA A 17 -0.64 -8.20 2.11
CA ALA A 17 0.77 -8.57 1.98
C ALA A 17 1.02 -9.61 0.86
N GLY A 18 0.07 -10.54 0.67
CA GLY A 18 0.15 -11.53 -0.41
C GLY A 18 -0.11 -10.92 -1.79
N LEU A 19 -0.91 -9.85 -1.86
CA LEU A 19 -1.15 -9.07 -3.07
C LEU A 19 0.08 -8.24 -3.44
N GLU A 20 0.73 -7.59 -2.48
CA GLU A 20 1.96 -6.83 -2.69
C GLU A 20 3.09 -7.70 -3.25
N GLN A 21 3.32 -8.87 -2.64
CA GLN A 21 4.32 -9.84 -3.14
C GLN A 21 4.01 -10.29 -4.57
N LEU A 22 2.73 -10.51 -4.88
CA LEU A 22 2.31 -10.88 -6.24
C LEU A 22 2.63 -9.75 -7.22
N ILE A 23 2.29 -8.51 -6.87
CA ILE A 23 2.54 -7.33 -7.69
C ILE A 23 4.05 -7.14 -7.89
N GLU A 24 4.86 -7.26 -6.84
CA GLU A 24 6.32 -7.23 -6.93
C GLU A 24 6.84 -8.27 -7.93
N VAL A 25 6.40 -9.53 -7.83
CA VAL A 25 6.85 -10.60 -8.73
C VAL A 25 6.46 -10.30 -10.18
N VAL A 26 5.25 -9.81 -10.40
CA VAL A 26 4.76 -9.47 -11.74
C VAL A 26 5.55 -8.30 -12.33
N ILE A 27 5.82 -7.25 -11.54
CA ILE A 27 6.52 -6.06 -12.04
C ILE A 27 8.00 -6.32 -12.18
N ARG A 28 8.67 -7.01 -11.26
CA ARG A 28 10.10 -7.39 -11.44
C ARG A 28 10.32 -8.21 -12.72
N ARG A 29 9.30 -8.99 -13.13
CA ARG A 29 9.33 -9.74 -14.40
C ARG A 29 8.99 -8.86 -15.61
N SER A 30 8.26 -7.77 -15.41
CA SER A 30 7.91 -6.79 -16.43
C SER A 30 8.99 -5.72 -16.54
N LYS A 31 9.73 -5.70 -17.65
CA LYS A 31 10.74 -4.65 -17.90
C LYS A 31 10.14 -3.26 -18.13
N ALA A 32 8.82 -3.16 -18.28
CA ALA A 32 8.11 -1.97 -18.72
C ALA A 32 7.09 -1.45 -17.67
N GLY A 33 7.26 -1.80 -16.39
CA GLY A 33 6.34 -1.37 -15.34
C GLY A 33 4.99 -2.09 -15.38
N PHE A 34 3.91 -1.38 -15.00
CA PHE A 34 2.56 -1.94 -14.84
C PHE A 34 1.71 -1.88 -16.13
N ASP A 35 2.29 -2.41 -17.21
CA ASP A 35 1.69 -2.44 -18.56
C ASP A 35 0.51 -3.45 -18.68
N HIS A 36 -0.11 -3.51 -19.88
CA HIS A 36 -1.25 -4.41 -20.12
C HIS A 36 -0.92 -5.90 -19.91
N ARG A 37 0.35 -6.30 -20.11
CA ARG A 37 0.81 -7.67 -19.84
C ARG A 37 0.92 -7.93 -18.34
N ALA A 38 1.48 -7.00 -17.58
CA ALA A 38 1.55 -7.05 -16.13
C ALA A 38 0.13 -7.11 -15.53
N GLN A 39 -0.77 -6.24 -15.98
CA GLN A 39 -2.18 -6.24 -15.59
C GLN A 39 -2.86 -7.60 -15.86
N SER A 40 -2.64 -8.17 -17.05
CA SER A 40 -3.17 -9.49 -17.41
C SER A 40 -2.61 -10.61 -16.52
N ASN A 41 -1.33 -10.51 -16.14
CA ASN A 41 -0.70 -11.49 -15.25
C ASN A 41 -1.21 -11.39 -13.81
N VAL A 42 -1.43 -10.18 -13.29
CA VAL A 42 -2.08 -9.97 -11.98
C VAL A 42 -3.44 -10.64 -11.96
N VAL A 43 -4.27 -10.37 -12.97
CA VAL A 43 -5.61 -10.97 -13.05
C VAL A 43 -5.53 -12.49 -13.06
N ARG A 44 -4.66 -13.05 -13.91
CA ARG A 44 -4.49 -14.50 -14.04
C ARG A 44 -3.97 -15.17 -12.76
N MET A 45 -3.05 -14.53 -12.04
CA MET A 45 -2.51 -15.08 -10.80
C MET A 45 -3.54 -15.06 -9.67
N LEU A 46 -4.36 -14.03 -9.60
CA LEU A 46 -5.47 -13.95 -8.64
C LEU A 46 -6.58 -14.96 -8.96
N GLU A 47 -6.92 -15.16 -10.24
CA GLU A 47 -7.82 -16.24 -10.67
C GLU A 47 -7.27 -17.62 -10.28
N ARG A 48 -5.96 -17.86 -10.45
CA ARG A 48 -5.32 -19.12 -10.04
C ARG A 48 -5.34 -19.34 -8.53
N LYS A 49 -5.38 -18.27 -7.73
CA LYS A 49 -5.55 -18.32 -6.27
C LYS A 49 -7.00 -18.53 -5.84
N GLY A 50 -7.94 -18.59 -6.79
CA GLY A 50 -9.36 -18.82 -6.52
C GLY A 50 -10.20 -17.55 -6.37
N TYR A 51 -9.68 -16.37 -6.74
CA TYR A 51 -10.44 -15.12 -6.72
C TYR A 51 -11.15 -14.88 -8.05
N ALA A 52 -12.47 -14.69 -8.02
CA ALA A 52 -13.31 -14.43 -9.19
C ALA A 52 -13.31 -12.94 -9.58
N ILE A 53 -12.15 -12.39 -9.95
CA ILE A 53 -11.97 -10.94 -10.21
C ILE A 53 -12.14 -10.53 -11.67
N ASN A 54 -12.27 -11.47 -12.59
CA ASN A 54 -12.45 -11.24 -14.02
C ASN A 54 -13.92 -10.89 -14.36
N THR A 55 -14.43 -9.90 -13.64
CA THR A 55 -15.75 -9.32 -13.85
C THR A 55 -15.56 -7.85 -14.26
N PRO A 56 -16.50 -7.27 -15.02
CA PRO A 56 -16.43 -5.85 -15.39
C PRO A 56 -16.44 -4.91 -14.18
N GLU A 57 -16.94 -5.37 -13.03
CA GLU A 57 -16.97 -4.59 -11.79
C GLU A 57 -15.65 -4.63 -11.02
N LEU A 58 -15.04 -5.82 -10.88
CA LEU A 58 -13.86 -6.03 -10.04
C LEU A 58 -12.56 -5.76 -10.77
N ARG A 59 -12.43 -6.21 -12.03
CA ARG A 59 -11.19 -6.07 -12.81
C ARG A 59 -10.62 -4.65 -12.79
N PRO A 60 -11.37 -3.59 -13.18
CA PRO A 60 -10.80 -2.24 -13.22
C PRO A 60 -10.38 -1.73 -11.83
N ARG A 61 -11.09 -2.13 -10.76
CA ARG A 61 -10.78 -1.71 -9.39
C ARG A 61 -9.53 -2.40 -8.84
N ILE A 62 -9.44 -3.72 -9.03
CA ILE A 62 -8.27 -4.50 -8.62
C ILE A 62 -7.02 -4.05 -9.38
N LEU A 63 -7.14 -3.77 -10.68
CA LEU A 63 -6.02 -3.25 -11.47
C LEU A 63 -5.60 -1.84 -11.02
N ALA A 64 -6.55 -0.97 -10.69
CA ALA A 64 -6.24 0.35 -10.14
C ALA A 64 -5.54 0.25 -8.78
N ALA A 65 -6.06 -0.56 -7.86
CA ALA A 65 -5.44 -0.82 -6.56
C ALA A 65 -4.03 -1.41 -6.71
N ALA A 66 -3.85 -2.38 -7.61
CA ALA A 66 -2.55 -2.96 -7.90
C ALA A 66 -1.57 -1.93 -8.51
N GLY A 67 -2.05 -1.00 -9.34
CA GLY A 67 -1.25 0.10 -9.84
C GLY A 67 -0.84 1.10 -8.75
N VAL A 68 -1.74 1.42 -7.81
CA VAL A 68 -1.43 2.29 -6.66
C VAL A 68 -0.41 1.61 -5.74
N LEU A 69 -0.62 0.33 -5.40
CA LEU A 69 0.34 -0.44 -4.61
C LEU A 69 1.71 -0.54 -5.30
N ALA A 70 1.73 -0.75 -6.62
CA ALA A 70 2.97 -0.74 -7.39
C ALA A 70 3.73 0.58 -7.29
N LEU A 71 3.02 1.71 -7.29
CA LEU A 71 3.58 3.04 -7.14
C LEU A 71 4.10 3.25 -5.71
N GLU A 72 3.31 2.87 -4.71
CA GLU A 72 3.66 3.00 -3.29
C GLU A 72 4.89 2.18 -2.91
N LEU A 73 5.00 0.97 -3.45
CA LEU A 73 6.16 0.10 -3.28
C LEU A 73 7.40 0.57 -4.08
N GLY A 74 7.26 1.64 -4.88
CA GLY A 74 8.34 2.22 -5.67
C GLY A 74 8.74 1.40 -6.91
N TYR A 75 7.88 0.50 -7.37
CA TYR A 75 8.14 -0.33 -8.56
C TYR A 75 7.80 0.37 -9.88
N ILE A 76 6.93 1.37 -9.84
CA ILE A 76 6.57 2.20 -11.00
C ILE A 76 6.63 3.68 -10.63
N THR A 77 6.76 4.54 -11.63
CA THR A 77 6.67 5.99 -11.44
C THR A 77 5.23 6.48 -11.63
N THR A 78 4.90 7.69 -11.18
CA THR A 78 3.55 8.27 -11.30
C THR A 78 3.05 8.37 -12.74
N ASP A 79 3.95 8.35 -13.73
CA ASP A 79 3.62 8.37 -15.16
C ASP A 79 3.14 7.00 -15.68
N ASP A 80 3.52 5.91 -15.02
CA ASP A 80 3.22 4.52 -15.42
C ASP A 80 1.96 3.96 -14.73
N ALA A 81 1.36 4.72 -13.80
CA ALA A 81 0.17 4.28 -13.09
C ALA A 81 -1.03 4.15 -14.08
N PRO A 82 -1.79 3.04 -14.04
CA PRO A 82 -2.97 2.88 -14.88
C PRO A 82 -3.98 3.97 -14.51
N ARG A 83 -4.15 4.93 -15.43
CA ARG A 83 -5.13 6.00 -15.26
C ARG A 83 -6.52 5.36 -15.18
N LEU A 84 -7.20 5.57 -14.05
CA LEU A 84 -8.60 5.21 -13.89
C LEU A 84 -9.37 5.78 -15.10
N PRO A 85 -10.23 5.00 -15.76
CA PRO A 85 -11.18 5.56 -16.72
C PRO A 85 -12.23 6.33 -15.91
N THR A 86 -11.87 7.51 -15.42
CA THR A 86 -12.81 8.42 -14.79
C THR A 86 -13.62 9.07 -15.91
N GLY A 87 -14.71 8.39 -16.30
CA GLY A 87 -15.84 9.01 -16.99
C GLY A 87 -16.61 10.00 -16.10
N LEU A 88 -16.12 10.28 -14.89
CA LEU A 88 -16.53 11.43 -14.09
C LEU A 88 -15.62 12.60 -14.48
N THR A 89 -16.15 13.54 -15.24
CA THR A 89 -15.70 14.93 -15.18
C THR A 89 -16.01 15.42 -13.76
N VAL A 90 -15.12 15.14 -12.82
CA VAL A 90 -15.21 15.68 -11.46
C VAL A 90 -14.92 17.16 -11.60
N ASP A 91 -15.97 17.98 -11.50
CA ASP A 91 -15.87 19.42 -11.40
C ASP A 91 -14.92 19.76 -10.24
N GLU A 92 -13.99 20.69 -10.44
CA GLU A 92 -12.97 21.09 -9.47
C GLU A 92 -13.60 21.47 -8.11
N ARG A 93 -14.85 21.92 -8.13
CA ARG A 93 -15.69 22.20 -6.95
C ARG A 93 -16.09 20.96 -6.16
N GLN A 94 -16.37 19.84 -6.84
CA GLN A 94 -16.73 18.58 -6.20
C GLN A 94 -15.52 17.92 -5.55
N LEU A 95 -14.33 18.07 -6.13
CA LEU A 95 -13.07 17.60 -5.52
C LEU A 95 -12.80 18.33 -4.20
N ALA A 96 -12.98 19.66 -4.17
CA ALA A 96 -12.83 20.46 -2.96
C ALA A 96 -13.82 20.04 -1.85
N GLN A 97 -15.05 19.67 -2.21
CA GLN A 97 -16.03 19.13 -1.26
C GLN A 97 -15.63 17.76 -0.70
N VAL A 98 -15.11 16.87 -1.53
CA VAL A 98 -14.65 15.54 -1.08
C VAL A 98 -13.45 15.68 -0.15
N VAL A 99 -12.47 16.53 -0.48
CA VAL A 99 -11.32 16.81 0.39
C VAL A 99 -11.78 17.43 1.71
N SER A 100 -12.74 18.35 1.68
CA SER A 100 -13.31 18.94 2.89
C SER A 100 -14.03 17.90 3.75
N HIS A 101 -14.81 16.99 3.17
CA HIS A 101 -15.46 15.91 3.91
C HIS A 101 -14.46 14.89 4.48
N LEU A 102 -13.39 14.55 3.75
CA LEU A 102 -12.35 13.66 4.26
C LEU A 102 -11.59 14.29 5.42
N ASN A 103 -11.26 15.59 5.35
CA ASN A 103 -10.66 16.30 6.47
C ASN A 103 -11.61 16.41 7.67
N GLN A 104 -12.91 16.67 7.44
CA GLN A 104 -13.91 16.66 8.51
C GLN A 104 -14.09 15.27 9.14
N LEU A 105 -13.96 14.20 8.36
CA LEU A 105 -14.02 12.84 8.87
C LEU A 105 -12.75 12.47 9.64
N ALA A 106 -11.58 12.88 9.15
CA ALA A 106 -10.31 12.73 9.85
C ALA A 106 -10.30 13.51 11.17
N ASP A 107 -10.83 14.73 11.21
CA ASP A 107 -10.97 15.52 12.44
C ASP A 107 -11.97 14.88 13.42
N LYS A 108 -13.06 14.31 12.92
CA LYS A 108 -14.00 13.55 13.77
C LYS A 108 -13.37 12.29 14.35
N MET A 109 -12.58 11.57 13.55
CA MET A 109 -11.83 10.40 14.03
C MET A 109 -10.66 10.78 14.95
N ALA A 110 -10.08 11.97 14.80
CA ALA A 110 -9.07 12.49 15.71
C ALA A 110 -9.66 12.97 17.04
N GLY A 111 -10.86 13.57 16.99
CA GLY A 111 -11.61 14.07 18.16
C GLY A 111 -12.28 12.99 19.01
N ASP A 112 -12.55 11.80 18.47
CA ASP A 112 -13.09 10.66 19.23
C ASP A 112 -12.00 9.91 20.04
N ASN A 113 -10.75 10.38 20.07
CA ASN A 113 -9.69 9.82 20.93
C ASN A 113 -9.66 10.42 22.35
N GLU A 114 -10.82 10.78 22.91
CA GLU A 114 -10.98 10.87 24.36
C GLU A 114 -11.19 9.47 24.93
N GLU A 115 -10.07 8.80 25.21
CA GLU A 115 -9.86 7.89 26.33
C GLU A 115 -10.99 6.89 26.65
N GLU A 116 -11.16 5.87 25.80
CA GLU A 116 -11.79 4.61 26.24
C GLU A 116 -10.68 3.63 26.69
N VAL A 117 -10.41 3.63 27.99
CA VAL A 117 -9.68 2.56 28.66
C VAL A 117 -10.55 1.30 28.60
N ILE A 118 -10.35 0.50 27.55
CA ILE A 118 -10.82 -0.88 27.52
C ILE A 118 -9.71 -1.72 28.15
N GLU A 119 -9.86 -2.04 29.44
CA GLU A 119 -9.24 -3.22 30.01
C GLU A 119 -9.80 -4.44 29.27
N ASP A 120 -9.01 -5.05 28.38
CA ASP A 120 -9.02 -6.51 28.26
C ASP A 120 -7.83 -7.08 27.49
N SER A 121 -7.36 -8.23 28.01
CA SER A 121 -6.41 -9.20 27.46
C SER A 121 -4.89 -8.86 27.46
N GLN A 122 -4.24 -9.28 28.54
CA GLN A 122 -2.78 -9.25 28.77
C GLN A 122 -1.94 -10.10 27.78
N PHE A 123 -2.52 -10.71 26.75
CA PHE A 123 -1.80 -11.52 25.76
C PHE A 123 -1.34 -10.75 24.51
N GLU A 124 -1.94 -9.60 24.18
CA GLU A 124 -1.56 -8.84 22.97
C GLU A 124 -0.38 -7.87 23.18
N LYS A 125 -0.04 -7.54 24.43
CA LYS A 125 1.08 -6.63 24.73
C LYS A 125 2.43 -7.24 24.40
N GLU A 126 2.64 -8.54 24.60
CA GLU A 126 3.94 -9.18 24.33
C GLU A 126 4.24 -9.29 22.83
N ALA A 127 3.23 -9.56 22.00
CA ALA A 127 3.39 -9.63 20.54
C ALA A 127 3.71 -8.25 19.93
N LYS A 128 2.98 -7.19 20.34
CA LYS A 128 3.23 -5.82 19.88
C LYS A 128 4.58 -5.28 20.38
N LEU A 129 4.99 -5.60 21.60
CA LEU A 129 6.32 -5.22 22.13
C LEU A 129 7.46 -5.93 21.40
N HIS A 130 7.29 -7.20 21.00
CA HIS A 130 8.30 -7.94 20.24
C HIS A 130 8.46 -7.42 18.81
N GLU A 131 7.36 -7.15 18.12
CA GLU A 131 7.37 -6.59 16.76
C GLU A 131 7.95 -5.15 16.74
N GLN A 132 7.62 -4.33 17.74
CA GLN A 132 8.22 -3.00 17.91
C GLN A 132 9.71 -3.07 18.28
N SER A 133 10.14 -4.07 19.04
CA SER A 133 11.56 -4.28 19.37
C SER A 133 12.38 -4.70 18.13
N GLU A 134 11.85 -5.60 17.31
CA GLU A 134 12.52 -6.02 16.07
C GLU A 134 12.64 -4.88 15.06
N THR A 135 11.58 -4.10 14.88
CA THR A 135 11.59 -2.94 13.97
C THR A 135 12.56 -1.86 14.46
N MET A 136 12.59 -1.58 15.78
CA MET A 136 13.54 -0.65 16.38
C MET A 136 15.00 -1.13 16.25
N SER A 137 15.26 -2.43 16.40
CA SER A 137 16.59 -3.03 16.22
C SER A 137 17.08 -2.92 14.77
N ARG A 138 16.19 -3.15 13.80
CA ARG A 138 16.46 -2.97 12.35
C ARG A 138 16.72 -1.51 11.99
N LEU A 139 15.96 -0.57 12.59
CA LEU A 139 16.17 0.86 12.39
C LEU A 139 17.51 1.32 12.98
N ARG A 140 17.87 0.82 14.16
CA ARG A 140 19.16 1.14 14.80
C ARG A 140 20.35 0.64 13.97
N THR A 141 20.28 -0.57 13.41
CA THR A 141 21.34 -1.10 12.53
C THR A 141 21.46 -0.31 11.22
N LYS A 142 20.33 0.11 10.64
CA LYS A 142 20.33 1.00 9.47
C LYS A 142 20.97 2.35 9.79
N LEU A 143 20.62 2.94 10.93
CA LEU A 143 21.19 4.23 11.37
C LEU A 143 22.70 4.10 11.63
N ASP A 144 23.15 3.04 12.30
CA ASP A 144 24.58 2.77 12.53
C ASP A 144 25.36 2.59 11.21
N SER A 145 24.75 1.95 10.21
CA SER A 145 25.36 1.82 8.87
C SER A 145 25.44 3.14 8.12
N ALA A 146 24.43 4.00 8.26
CA ALA A 146 24.44 5.35 7.71
C ALA A 146 25.51 6.21 8.41
N ASP A 147 25.63 6.13 9.73
CA ASP A 147 26.68 6.82 10.50
C ASP A 147 28.09 6.38 10.10
N ARG A 148 28.30 5.08 9.83
CA ARG A 148 29.58 4.59 9.29
C ARG A 148 29.87 5.13 7.89
N LEU A 149 28.86 5.25 7.03
CA LEU A 149 29.02 5.84 5.70
C LEU A 149 29.31 7.34 5.78
N MET A 150 28.60 8.06 6.66
CA MET A 150 28.81 9.48 6.92
C MET A 150 30.21 9.75 7.47
N ARG A 151 30.68 8.96 8.44
CA ARG A 151 32.07 9.06 8.95
C ARG A 151 33.12 8.69 7.92
N ARG A 152 32.83 7.77 7.00
CA ARG A 152 33.73 7.44 5.89
C ARG A 152 33.77 8.55 4.84
N LEU A 153 32.67 9.25 4.61
CA LEU A 153 32.61 10.40 3.72
C LEU A 153 33.31 11.61 4.35
N GLN A 154 33.03 11.93 5.62
CA GLN A 154 33.71 13.01 6.36
C GLN A 154 35.19 12.73 6.60
N GLY A 155 35.59 11.47 6.82
CA GLY A 155 37.00 11.09 7.01
C GLY A 155 37.81 11.03 5.72
N ASN A 156 37.18 11.23 4.55
CA ASN A 156 37.86 11.25 3.25
C ASN A 156 38.06 12.69 2.71
N ASP A 157 37.67 13.72 3.48
CA ASP A 157 37.84 15.13 3.13
C ASP A 157 39.07 15.80 3.81
N ASP A 158 39.88 15.05 4.58
CA ASP A 158 41.10 15.56 5.25
C ASP A 158 42.42 15.06 4.62
N ASN A 159 42.46 14.70 3.33
CA ASN A 159 43.73 14.37 2.67
C ASN A 159 43.80 14.70 1.17
N HIS A 160 43.60 15.97 0.80
CA HIS A 160 44.41 16.74 -0.18
C HIS A 160 43.92 18.17 -0.30
#